data_AF-A0AAW5R4L8-F1
#
_entry.id   AF-A0AAW5R4L8-F1
#
_cell.length_a   1.000
_cell.length_b   1.000
_cell.length_c   1.000
_cell.angle_alpha   90.00
_cell.angle_beta   90.00
_cell.angle_gamma   90.00
#
_symmetry.space_group_name_H-M   'P 1'
#
loop_
_entity.id
_entity.type
_entity.pdbx_description
1 polymer ?
#
loop_
_entity_poly.entity_id
_entity_poly.type
_entity_poly.pdbx_seq_one_letter_code
_entity_poly.pdbx_strand_id
1 'polypeptide(L)'
;MGIPWYRRRDYERILAIMADRAQLPRSYETWRNRAEFLEQKVRDSGRPTVRLTIDPKAFSRWCSANRLNTNAHARLLYIDQSVRGEPSGDGPSGDAPSGDAPSGATDG
;
A
#
# COMPACT_ATOMS: atom_id res chain seq x y z
N MET A 1 -6.01 7.66 5.42
CA MET A 1 -6.79 6.47 5.02
C MET A 1 -5.99 5.68 4.01
N GLY A 2 -5.76 4.39 4.27
CA GLY A 2 -5.08 3.52 3.32
C GLY A 2 -5.97 3.22 2.10
N ILE A 3 -5.38 3.16 0.91
CA ILE A 3 -6.03 2.67 -0.31
C ILE A 3 -5.24 1.46 -0.80
N PRO A 4 -5.88 0.28 -1.01
CA PRO A 4 -5.20 -0.87 -1.59
C PRO A 4 -4.64 -0.54 -2.97
N TRP A 5 -3.37 -0.80 -3.18
CA TRP A 5 -2.67 -0.56 -4.43
C TRP A 5 -1.98 -1.82 -4.94
N TYR A 6 -1.87 -1.96 -6.25
CA TYR A 6 -1.19 -3.08 -6.90
C TYR A 6 -0.11 -2.58 -7.84
N ARG A 7 0.95 -3.37 -7.98
CA ARG A 7 1.96 -3.17 -9.02
C ARG A 7 1.51 -3.85 -10.30
N ARG A 8 1.87 -3.27 -11.45
CA ARG A 8 1.58 -3.87 -12.77
C ARG A 8 2.05 -5.32 -12.87
N ARG A 9 3.27 -5.60 -12.41
CA ARG A 9 3.90 -6.94 -12.44
C ARG A 9 3.18 -7.98 -11.59
N ASP A 10 2.42 -7.55 -10.59
CA ASP A 10 1.76 -8.43 -9.63
C ASP A 10 0.26 -8.58 -9.91
N TYR A 11 -0.29 -7.80 -10.85
CA TYR A 11 -1.73 -7.69 -11.05
C TYR A 11 -2.39 -9.01 -11.47
N GLU A 12 -1.77 -9.77 -12.37
CA GLU A 12 -2.28 -11.10 -12.75
C GLU A 12 -2.31 -12.07 -11.56
N ARG A 13 -1.28 -12.03 -10.71
CA ARG A 13 -1.23 -12.85 -9.49
C ARG A 13 -2.29 -12.41 -8.49
N ILE A 14 -2.53 -11.10 -8.37
CA ILE A 14 -3.65 -10.58 -7.59
C ILE A 14 -4.96 -11.15 -8.11
N LEU A 15 -5.26 -11.05 -9.42
CA LEU A 15 -6.50 -11.60 -9.98
C LEU A 15 -6.65 -13.11 -9.74
N ALA A 16 -5.54 -13.86 -9.78
CA ALA A 16 -5.55 -15.30 -9.57
C ALA A 16 -5.91 -15.70 -8.14
N ILE A 17 -5.49 -14.92 -7.13
CA ILE A 17 -5.76 -15.24 -5.72
C ILE A 17 -7.08 -14.67 -5.20
N MET A 18 -7.67 -13.68 -5.86
CA MET A 18 -8.84 -12.97 -5.33
C MET A 18 -10.13 -13.78 -5.53
N ALA A 19 -10.84 -14.07 -4.44
CA ALA A 19 -12.14 -14.72 -4.48
C ALA A 19 -13.20 -13.86 -5.21
N ASP A 20 -13.05 -12.54 -5.13
CA ASP A 20 -13.91 -11.55 -5.79
C ASP A 20 -13.32 -11.04 -7.12
N ARG A 21 -12.46 -11.82 -7.80
CA ARG A 21 -11.83 -11.44 -9.07
C ARG A 21 -12.80 -10.91 -10.12
N ALA A 22 -14.06 -11.37 -10.13
CA ALA A 22 -15.09 -10.92 -11.05
C ALA A 22 -15.44 -9.43 -10.89
N GLN A 23 -15.18 -8.85 -9.72
CA GLN A 23 -15.38 -7.43 -9.42
C GLN A 23 -14.17 -6.56 -9.80
N LEU A 24 -13.02 -7.19 -10.10
CA LEU A 24 -11.80 -6.51 -10.51
C LEU A 24 -11.72 -6.41 -12.04
N PRO A 25 -11.26 -5.28 -12.59
CA PRO A 25 -10.99 -5.19 -14.02
C PRO A 25 -9.96 -6.23 -14.48
N ARG A 26 -10.11 -6.75 -15.70
CA ARG A 26 -9.16 -7.75 -16.23
C ARG A 26 -7.79 -7.16 -16.57
N SER A 27 -7.74 -5.91 -17.03
CA SER A 27 -6.48 -5.20 -17.30
C SER A 27 -6.04 -4.36 -16.10
N TYR A 28 -4.73 -4.33 -15.87
CA TYR A 28 -4.09 -3.46 -14.90
C TYR A 28 -4.40 -1.97 -15.18
N GLU A 29 -4.43 -1.55 -16.45
CA GLU A 29 -4.66 -0.15 -16.82
C GLU A 29 -6.08 0.28 -16.46
N THR A 30 -7.07 -0.57 -16.76
CA THR A 30 -8.45 -0.32 -16.37
C THR A 30 -8.61 -0.26 -14.86
N TRP A 31 -7.93 -1.15 -14.13
CA TRP A 31 -7.91 -1.09 -12.67
C TRP A 31 -7.26 0.20 -12.15
N ARG A 32 -6.09 0.56 -12.68
CA ARG A 32 -5.34 1.74 -12.26
C ARG A 32 -6.18 3.01 -12.45
N ASN A 33 -6.80 3.17 -13.63
CA ASN A 33 -7.65 4.34 -13.90
C ASN A 33 -8.82 4.44 -12.91
N ARG A 34 -9.46 3.31 -12.58
CA ARG A 34 -10.54 3.28 -11.57
C ARG A 34 -10.01 3.61 -10.17
N ALA A 35 -8.85 3.08 -9.80
CA ALA A 35 -8.23 3.30 -8.49
C ALA A 35 -7.79 4.75 -8.31
N GLU A 36 -7.16 5.37 -9.32
CA GLU A 36 -6.76 6.77 -9.33
C GLU A 36 -7.97 7.71 -9.25
N PHE A 37 -9.06 7.39 -9.97
CA PHE A 37 -10.31 8.15 -9.89
C PHE A 37 -10.95 8.10 -8.48
N LEU A 38 -10.99 6.91 -7.86
CA LEU A 38 -11.51 6.76 -6.50
C LEU A 38 -10.64 7.47 -5.47
N GLU A 39 -9.32 7.39 -5.60
CA GLU A 39 -8.40 8.12 -4.75
C GLU A 39 -8.61 9.63 -4.84
N GLN A 40 -8.74 10.18 -6.05
CA GLN A 40 -8.96 11.61 -6.25
C GLN A 40 -10.26 12.05 -5.57
N LYS A 41 -11.36 11.30 -5.74
CA LYS A 41 -12.62 11.57 -5.05
C LYS A 41 -12.49 11.60 -3.53
N VAL A 42 -11.67 10.72 -2.95
CA VAL A 42 -11.44 10.72 -1.50
C VAL A 42 -10.60 11.93 -1.08
N ARG A 43 -9.58 12.31 -1.87
CA ARG A 43 -8.78 13.51 -1.60
C ARG A 43 -9.62 14.78 -1.69
N ASP A 44 -10.49 14.89 -2.68
CA ASP A 44 -11.40 16.02 -2.87
C ASP A 44 -12.38 16.18 -1.70
N SER A 45 -12.65 15.11 -0.94
CA SER A 45 -13.42 15.17 0.30
C SER A 45 -12.64 15.71 1.52
N GLY A 46 -11.42 16.20 1.32
CA GLY A 46 -10.55 16.73 2.39
C GLY A 46 -9.89 15.67 3.25
N ARG A 47 -9.92 14.39 2.84
CA ARG A 47 -9.37 13.27 3.61
C ARG A 47 -7.98 12.88 3.09
N PRO A 48 -6.93 12.87 3.94
CA PRO A 48 -5.60 12.43 3.51
C PRO A 48 -5.61 10.93 3.19
N THR A 49 -5.07 10.57 2.04
CA THR A 49 -4.98 9.18 1.55
C THR A 49 -3.53 8.76 1.34
N VAL A 50 -3.26 7.49 1.61
CA VAL A 50 -1.96 6.85 1.34
C VAL A 50 -2.21 5.57 0.54
N ARG A 51 -1.47 5.39 -0.55
CA ARG A 51 -1.51 4.15 -1.34
C ARG A 51 -0.66 3.10 -0.64
N LEU A 52 -1.24 1.93 -0.37
CA LEU A 52 -0.54 0.81 0.26
C LEU A 52 -0.48 -0.36 -0.68
N THR A 53 0.73 -0.73 -1.09
CA THR A 53 0.94 -1.79 -2.05
C THR A 53 0.72 -3.15 -1.40
N ILE A 54 -0.17 -3.94 -1.99
CA ILE A 54 -0.43 -5.31 -1.56
C ILE A 54 0.51 -6.24 -2.33
N ASP A 55 1.37 -6.94 -1.59
CA ASP A 55 2.07 -8.11 -2.11
C ASP A 55 1.14 -9.34 -2.10
N PRO A 56 0.93 -10.03 -3.23
CA PRO A 56 -0.04 -11.12 -3.32
C PRO A 56 0.30 -12.30 -2.40
N LYS A 57 1.59 -12.60 -2.18
CA LYS A 57 2.03 -13.73 -1.36
C LYS A 57 1.83 -13.43 0.12
N ALA A 58 2.28 -12.25 0.57
CA ALA A 58 2.10 -11.80 1.95
C ALA A 58 0.61 -11.68 2.30
N PHE A 59 -0.19 -11.10 1.41
CA PHE A 59 -1.63 -10.96 1.59
C PHE A 59 -2.35 -12.30 1.70
N SER A 60 -2.06 -13.25 0.80
CA SER A 60 -2.69 -14.59 0.84
C SER A 60 -2.33 -15.35 2.11
N ARG A 61 -1.05 -15.29 2.53
CA ARG A 61 -0.59 -15.89 3.79
C ARG A 61 -1.29 -15.27 4.99
N TRP A 62 -1.40 -13.94 5.01
CA TRP A 62 -2.09 -13.23 6.07
C TRP A 62 -3.58 -13.58 6.14
N CYS A 63 -4.28 -13.61 5.01
CA CYS A 63 -5.69 -14.00 4.95
C CYS A 63 -5.89 -15.41 5.52
N SER A 64 -5.03 -16.37 5.12
CA SER A 64 -5.08 -17.74 5.61
C SER A 64 -4.88 -17.83 7.13
N ALA A 65 -3.89 -17.11 7.66
CA ALA A 65 -3.63 -17.06 9.10
C ALA A 65 -4.80 -16.46 9.91
N ASN A 66 -5.53 -15.53 9.31
CA ASN A 66 -6.68 -14.87 9.93
C ASN A 66 -8.04 -15.50 9.57
N ARG A 67 -8.05 -16.64 8.86
CA ARG A 67 -9.27 -17.32 8.37
C ARG A 67 -10.19 -16.41 7.56
N LEU A 68 -9.60 -15.53 6.74
CA LEU A 68 -10.29 -14.61 5.85
C LEU A 68 -10.21 -15.08 4.40
N ASN A 69 -11.27 -14.80 3.63
CA ASN A 69 -11.22 -14.93 2.18
C ASN A 69 -10.48 -13.74 1.56
N THR A 70 -9.71 -13.99 0.51
CA THR A 70 -8.99 -12.97 -0.29
C THR A 70 -9.97 -12.11 -1.10
N ASN A 71 -10.68 -11.20 -0.44
CA ASN A 71 -11.72 -10.36 -1.02
C ASN A 71 -11.56 -8.88 -0.65
N ALA A 72 -12.47 -8.02 -1.12
CA ALA A 72 -12.47 -6.59 -0.84
C ALA A 72 -12.38 -6.25 0.65
N HIS A 73 -13.12 -6.94 1.50
CA HIS A 73 -13.11 -6.70 2.93
C HIS A 73 -11.73 -7.02 3.54
N ALA A 74 -11.15 -8.17 3.20
CA ALA A 74 -9.82 -8.55 3.68
C ALA A 74 -8.72 -7.59 3.22
N ARG A 75 -8.82 -7.05 2.00
CA ARG A 75 -7.88 -6.03 1.50
C ARG A 75 -7.89 -4.77 2.36
N LEU A 76 -9.06 -4.32 2.81
CA LEU A 76 -9.19 -3.15 3.70
C LEU A 76 -8.62 -3.41 5.09
N LEU A 77 -8.89 -4.59 5.67
CA LEU A 77 -8.31 -4.97 6.96
C LEU A 77 -6.78 -5.08 6.91
N TYR A 78 -6.24 -5.68 5.85
CA TYR A 78 -4.79 -5.86 5.66
C TYR A 78 -4.05 -4.52 5.62
N ILE A 79 -4.58 -3.55 4.88
CA ILE A 79 -3.98 -2.22 4.81
C ILE A 79 -4.16 -1.43 6.10
N ASP A 80 -5.29 -1.56 6.81
CA ASP A 80 -5.50 -0.88 8.09
C ASP A 80 -4.49 -1.37 9.14
N GLN A 81 -4.21 -2.68 9.16
CA GLN A 81 -3.15 -3.23 10.01
C GLN A 81 -1.77 -2.69 9.63
N SER A 82 -1.47 -2.56 8.34
CA SER A 82 -0.18 -2.03 7.85
C SER A 82 0.03 -0.55 8.16
N VAL A 83 -1.04 0.20 8.43
CA VAL A 83 -0.97 1.59 8.92
C VAL A 83 -0.72 1.65 10.43
N ARG A 84 -1.18 0.63 11.18
CA ARG A 84 -1.10 0.58 12.65
C ARG A 84 0.18 -0.06 13.17
N GLY A 85 0.77 -0.98 12.43
CA GLY A 85 2.08 -1.55 12.72
C GLY A 85 3.14 -0.80 11.94
N GLU A 86 4.18 -0.32 12.63
CA GLU A 86 5.43 0.18 12.03
C GLU A 86 5.80 -0.65 10.79
N PRO A 87 6.27 -0.02 9.70
CA PRO A 87 6.67 -0.74 8.51
C PRO A 87 7.71 -1.76 8.96
N SER A 88 7.38 -3.05 8.85
CA SER A 88 8.36 -4.12 9.00
C SER A 88 9.30 -4.04 7.80
N GLY A 89 10.20 -3.06 7.81
CA GLY A 89 11.64 -3.29 7.90
C GLY A 89 12.20 -4.36 6.98
N ASP A 90 11.87 -4.29 5.70
CA ASP A 90 12.75 -4.83 4.66
C ASP A 90 12.96 -3.74 3.60
N GLY A 91 13.96 -2.89 3.88
CA GLY A 91 14.59 -1.93 2.97
C GLY A 91 14.19 -0.46 3.14
N PRO A 92 15.11 0.37 3.65
CA PRO A 92 15.73 1.34 2.76
C PRO A 92 17.22 1.03 2.57
N SER A 93 17.60 0.59 1.36
CA SER A 93 18.94 0.88 0.85
C SER A 93 18.92 2.31 0.33
N GLY A 94 19.77 3.15 0.91
CA GLY A 94 19.94 4.55 0.52
C GLY A 94 20.23 5.41 1.73
N ASP A 95 21.46 5.27 2.22
CA ASP A 95 22.29 6.30 2.85
C ASP A 95 21.63 7.29 3.82
N ALA A 96 22.01 7.13 5.10
CA ALA A 96 21.76 8.13 6.14
C ALA A 96 22.44 9.47 5.80
N PRO A 97 21.85 10.60 6.22
CA PRO A 97 22.43 11.93 6.02
C PRO A 97 23.62 12.15 6.97
N SER A 98 24.82 12.36 6.42
CA SER A 98 25.90 13.03 7.15
C SER A 98 25.58 14.52 7.28
N GLY A 99 24.85 14.85 8.35
CA GLY A 99 24.64 16.21 8.81
C GLY A 99 25.29 16.39 10.17
N ASP A 100 26.61 16.58 10.19
CA ASP A 100 27.31 17.18 11.32
C ASP A 100 27.26 18.70 11.16
N ALA A 101 26.45 19.35 12.00
CA ALA A 101 26.60 20.76 12.40
C ALA A 101 25.71 20.97 13.63
N PRO A 102 26.01 21.89 14.57
CA PRO A 102 26.94 23.01 14.45
C PRO A 102 27.88 23.20 15.67
N SER A 103 28.89 24.04 15.54
CA SER A 103 29.42 24.80 16.68
C SER A 103 29.77 26.20 16.20
N GLY A 104 28.88 27.14 16.51
CA GLY A 104 29.20 28.55 16.45
C GLY A 104 29.94 28.97 17.72
N ALA A 105 30.97 29.79 17.57
CA ALA A 105 31.36 30.80 18.54
C ALA A 105 32.17 31.88 17.79
N THR A 106 31.54 33.04 17.66
CA THR A 106 32.15 34.34 17.38
C THR A 106 33.11 34.74 18.50
N ASP A 107 34.27 35.34 18.19
CA ASP A 107 34.76 36.60 18.81
C ASP A 107 36.07 37.07 18.15
N GLY A 108 36.22 38.39 17.96
CA GLY A 108 37.50 39.10 17.84
C GLY A 108 38.01 39.44 16.45
#